data_AF-A0A177EGD3-F1
#
_entry.id   AF-A0A177EGD3-F1
#
_cell.length_a   1.000
_cell.length_b   1.000
_cell.length_c   1.000
_cell.angle_alpha   90.00
_cell.angle_beta   90.00
_cell.angle_gamma   90.00
#
_symmetry.space_group_name_H-M   'P 1'
#
loop_
_entity.id
_entity.type
_entity.pdbx_description
1 polymer ?
#
loop_
_entity_poly.entity_id
_entity_poly.type
_entity_poly.pdbx_seq_one_letter_code
_entity_poly.pdbx_strand_id
1 'polypeptide(L)'
;MSDQIRQEMEYMVAELQYYTKQKLFAPKEVTSIVKKRRDFEDIIQHTEASLFSFLKYIEYEILLERVFDKRAKKAGKRKPRDYIRRRINRLFKRTEKKFPMEETLHLTHLGYFLAIADKEMACKLALNLPRKIAGSSKIWIRCAEALRECEEIEASRTLLQRALRLVTPQKEVIQAFISIEESFPDEDSEQLISLLKNQLSQAATAP
;
A
#
# COMPACT_ATOMS: atom_id res chain seq x y z
N MET A 1 -18.64 -25.17 7.19
CA MET A 1 -18.37 -23.91 6.48
C MET A 1 -18.83 -22.80 7.41
N SER A 2 -17.94 -21.91 7.85
CA SER A 2 -18.30 -20.81 8.74
C SER A 2 -19.19 -19.79 8.00
N ASP A 3 -20.17 -19.20 8.69
CA ASP A 3 -21.06 -18.17 8.11
C ASP A 3 -20.27 -16.97 7.55
N GLN A 4 -19.11 -16.66 8.14
CA GLN A 4 -18.22 -15.59 7.67
C GLN A 4 -17.64 -15.90 6.28
N ILE A 5 -17.26 -17.16 6.04
CA ILE A 5 -16.70 -17.59 4.74
C ILE A 5 -17.79 -17.52 3.69
N ARG A 6 -19.01 -17.94 4.03
CA ARG A 6 -20.16 -17.84 3.13
C ARG A 6 -20.43 -16.39 2.74
N GLN A 7 -20.43 -15.47 3.70
CA GLN A 7 -20.60 -14.05 3.46
C GLN A 7 -19.50 -13.46 2.57
N GLU A 8 -18.23 -13.81 2.81
CA GLU A 8 -17.13 -13.37 1.95
C GLU A 8 -17.28 -13.91 0.51
N MET A 9 -17.68 -15.17 0.35
CA MET A 9 -17.94 -15.76 -0.97
C MET A 9 -19.11 -15.08 -1.69
N GLU A 10 -20.16 -14.68 -0.97
CA GLU A 10 -21.29 -13.93 -1.51
C GLU A 10 -20.87 -12.56 -2.06
N TYR A 11 -19.99 -11.84 -1.36
CA TYR A 11 -19.44 -10.57 -1.86
C TYR A 11 -18.64 -10.72 -3.16
N MET A 12 -18.11 -11.91 -3.45
CA MET A 12 -17.34 -12.20 -4.67
C MET A 12 -18.23 -12.50 -5.89
N VAL A 13 -19.51 -12.81 -5.69
CA VAL A 13 -20.40 -13.27 -6.78
C VAL A 13 -20.53 -12.22 -7.88
N ALA A 14 -20.72 -10.95 -7.51
CA ALA A 14 -20.87 -9.86 -8.48
C ALA A 14 -19.61 -9.68 -9.36
N GLU A 15 -18.43 -9.88 -8.77
CA GLU A 15 -17.14 -9.82 -9.46
C GLU A 15 -16.98 -10.99 -10.44
N LEU A 16 -17.28 -12.22 -10.01
CA LEU A 16 -17.16 -13.41 -10.84
C LEU A 16 -18.16 -13.39 -12.01
N GLN A 17 -19.38 -12.93 -11.77
CA GLN A 17 -20.37 -12.71 -12.83
C GLN A 17 -19.87 -11.68 -13.85
N TYR A 18 -19.20 -10.63 -13.40
CA TYR A 18 -18.59 -9.65 -14.29
C TYR A 18 -17.51 -10.28 -15.18
N TYR A 19 -16.64 -11.14 -14.64
CA TYR A 19 -15.64 -11.86 -15.42
C TYR A 19 -16.21 -12.73 -16.52
N THR A 20 -17.29 -13.47 -16.22
CA THR A 20 -17.98 -14.31 -17.18
C THR A 20 -18.68 -13.48 -18.25
N LYS A 21 -19.42 -12.42 -17.85
CA LYS A 21 -20.12 -11.52 -18.78
C LYS A 21 -19.14 -10.84 -19.74
N GLN A 22 -17.98 -10.44 -19.23
CA GLN A 22 -16.93 -9.82 -20.03
C GLN A 22 -16.09 -10.83 -20.81
N LYS A 23 -16.38 -12.14 -20.77
CA LYS A 23 -15.61 -13.19 -21.45
C LYS A 23 -14.10 -13.08 -21.19
N LEU A 24 -13.71 -12.61 -20.00
CA LEU A 24 -12.30 -12.44 -19.62
C LEU A 24 -11.72 -13.75 -19.06
N PHE A 25 -12.58 -14.57 -18.48
CA PHE A 25 -12.24 -15.90 -17.98
C PHE A 25 -13.25 -16.92 -18.50
N ALA A 26 -12.75 -18.11 -18.83
CA ALA A 26 -13.61 -19.24 -19.17
C ALA A 26 -14.35 -19.72 -17.91
N PRO A 27 -15.55 -20.31 -18.03
CA PRO A 27 -16.31 -20.79 -16.85
C PRO A 27 -15.51 -21.79 -16.00
N LYS A 28 -14.69 -22.65 -16.64
CA LYS A 28 -13.78 -23.56 -15.94
C LYS A 28 -12.74 -22.81 -15.10
N GLU A 29 -12.13 -21.75 -15.63
CA GLU A 29 -11.17 -20.92 -14.89
C GLU A 29 -11.84 -20.22 -13.71
N VAL A 30 -13.06 -19.70 -13.91
CA VAL A 30 -13.85 -19.08 -12.84
C VAL A 30 -14.10 -20.08 -11.72
N THR A 31 -14.49 -21.33 -12.03
CA THR A 31 -14.65 -22.37 -10.99
C THR A 31 -13.35 -22.67 -10.26
N SER A 32 -12.20 -22.67 -10.94
CA SER A 32 -10.89 -22.83 -10.30
C SER A 32 -10.54 -21.64 -9.39
N ILE A 33 -10.87 -20.41 -9.80
CA ILE A 33 -10.67 -19.19 -8.97
C ILE A 33 -11.54 -19.27 -7.72
N VAL A 34 -12.81 -19.63 -7.85
CA VAL A 34 -13.73 -19.79 -6.71
C VAL A 34 -13.18 -20.83 -5.72
N LYS A 35 -12.72 -21.98 -6.21
CA LYS A 35 -12.15 -23.03 -5.37
C LYS A 35 -10.92 -22.53 -4.61
N LYS A 36 -9.94 -21.93 -5.32
CA LYS A 36 -8.73 -21.40 -4.69
C LYS A 36 -9.03 -20.31 -3.66
N ARG A 37 -9.94 -19.38 -3.97
CA ARG A 37 -10.35 -18.33 -3.02
C ARG A 37 -10.98 -18.92 -1.77
N ARG A 38 -11.86 -19.91 -1.92
CA ARG A 38 -12.45 -20.62 -0.79
C ARG A 38 -11.38 -21.29 0.08
N ASP A 39 -10.44 -21.99 -0.54
CA ASP A 39 -9.34 -22.64 0.19
C ASP A 39 -8.51 -21.62 0.99
N PHE A 40 -8.24 -20.43 0.42
CA PHE A 40 -7.57 -19.34 1.14
C PHE A 40 -8.42 -18.71 2.26
N GLU A 41 -9.72 -18.49 2.04
CA GLU A 41 -10.61 -17.97 3.10
C GLU A 41 -10.73 -18.98 4.26
N ASP A 42 -10.82 -20.28 3.96
CA ASP A 42 -10.81 -21.33 4.97
C ASP A 42 -9.51 -21.24 5.81
N ILE A 43 -8.33 -21.14 5.15
CA ILE A 43 -7.04 -21.00 5.84
C ILE A 43 -6.98 -19.75 6.72
N ILE A 44 -7.39 -18.59 6.20
CA ILE A 44 -7.27 -17.29 6.86
C ILE A 44 -8.27 -17.13 8.02
N GLN A 45 -9.40 -17.81 7.92
CA GLN A 45 -10.43 -17.80 8.95
C GLN A 45 -9.97 -18.49 10.24
N HIS A 46 -9.00 -19.41 10.15
CA HIS A 46 -8.44 -20.04 11.34
C HIS A 46 -7.71 -19.02 12.24
N THR A 47 -7.92 -19.13 13.55
CA THR A 47 -7.30 -18.25 14.54
C THR A 47 -5.77 -18.23 14.41
N GLU A 48 -5.17 -19.40 14.16
CA GLU A 48 -3.73 -19.62 13.98
C GLU A 48 -3.19 -19.21 12.60
N ALA A 49 -4.01 -18.60 11.73
CA ALA A 49 -3.54 -18.18 10.42
C ALA A 49 -2.36 -17.20 10.53
N SER A 50 -1.21 -17.61 10.02
CA SER A 50 0.05 -16.87 10.02
C SER A 50 0.04 -15.74 9.00
N LEU A 51 0.89 -14.73 9.21
CA LEU A 51 1.11 -13.64 8.25
C LEU A 51 1.43 -14.17 6.85
N PHE A 52 2.22 -15.24 6.77
CA PHE A 52 2.59 -15.89 5.53
C PHE A 52 1.40 -16.39 4.70
N SER A 53 0.36 -16.93 5.35
CA SER A 53 -0.87 -17.36 4.67
C SER A 53 -1.61 -16.18 4.05
N PHE A 54 -1.67 -15.03 4.74
CA PHE A 54 -2.24 -13.81 4.19
C PHE A 54 -1.42 -13.28 3.00
N LEU A 55 -0.09 -13.25 3.13
CA LEU A 55 0.80 -12.79 2.06
C LEU A 55 0.65 -13.65 0.80
N LYS A 56 0.58 -14.98 0.94
CA LYS A 56 0.31 -15.89 -0.19
C LYS A 56 -1.02 -15.61 -0.87
N TYR A 57 -2.06 -15.30 -0.10
CA TYR A 57 -3.35 -14.97 -0.67
C TYR A 57 -3.32 -13.65 -1.44
N ILE A 58 -2.68 -12.63 -0.86
CA ILE A 58 -2.47 -11.33 -1.51
C ILE A 58 -1.68 -11.51 -2.81
N GLU A 59 -0.59 -12.28 -2.78
CA GLU A 59 0.21 -12.59 -3.96
C GLU A 59 -0.63 -13.25 -5.06
N TYR A 60 -1.45 -14.24 -4.69
CA TYR A 60 -2.37 -14.89 -5.62
C TYR A 60 -3.34 -13.89 -6.29
N GLU A 61 -3.92 -12.97 -5.51
CA GLU A 61 -4.83 -11.96 -6.05
C GLU A 61 -4.11 -10.93 -6.93
N ILE A 62 -2.88 -10.52 -6.58
CA ILE A 62 -2.05 -9.65 -7.44
C ILE A 62 -1.72 -10.35 -8.77
N LEU A 63 -1.42 -11.65 -8.75
CA LEU A 63 -1.20 -12.42 -9.96
C LEU A 63 -2.47 -12.50 -10.81
N LEU A 64 -3.63 -12.68 -10.17
CA LEU A 64 -4.93 -12.69 -10.85
C LEU A 64 -5.23 -11.33 -11.50
N GLU A 65 -4.91 -10.22 -10.83
CA GLU A 65 -5.02 -8.86 -11.37
C GLU A 65 -4.17 -8.71 -12.63
N ARG A 66 -2.89 -9.12 -12.59
CA ARG A 66 -2.00 -9.04 -13.76
C ARG A 66 -2.53 -9.83 -14.95
N VAL A 67 -3.11 -11.01 -14.71
CA VAL A 67 -3.75 -11.82 -15.77
C VAL A 67 -4.98 -11.10 -16.31
N PHE A 68 -5.80 -10.57 -15.42
CA PHE A 68 -7.00 -9.82 -15.78
C PHE A 68 -6.67 -8.59 -16.62
N ASP A 69 -5.72 -7.77 -16.22
CA ASP A 69 -5.31 -6.56 -16.94
C ASP A 69 -4.76 -6.90 -18.33
N LYS A 70 -3.92 -7.94 -18.44
CA LYS A 70 -3.42 -8.43 -19.73
C LYS A 70 -4.56 -8.85 -20.66
N ARG A 71 -5.57 -9.56 -20.14
CA ARG A 71 -6.72 -10.01 -20.95
C ARG A 71 -7.67 -8.87 -21.28
N ALA A 72 -7.92 -7.96 -20.34
CA ALA A 72 -8.74 -6.77 -20.55
C ALA A 72 -8.15 -5.86 -21.62
N LYS A 73 -6.82 -5.65 -21.59
CA LYS A 73 -6.08 -4.89 -22.61
C LYS A 73 -6.18 -5.55 -23.98
N LYS A 74 -6.00 -6.89 -24.07
CA LYS A 74 -6.19 -7.64 -25.32
C LYS A 74 -7.62 -7.56 -25.86
N ALA A 75 -8.60 -7.53 -24.98
CA ALA A 75 -10.02 -7.43 -25.35
C ALA A 75 -10.47 -5.98 -25.64
N GLY A 76 -9.56 -5.00 -25.61
CA GLY A 76 -9.87 -3.58 -25.90
C GLY A 76 -10.76 -2.91 -24.85
N LYS A 77 -10.83 -3.44 -23.62
CA LYS A 77 -11.73 -2.93 -22.58
C LYS A 77 -11.07 -1.78 -21.85
N ARG A 78 -11.56 -0.56 -22.09
CA ARG A 78 -10.93 0.70 -21.65
C ARG A 78 -10.87 0.91 -20.14
N LYS A 79 -11.82 0.39 -19.36
CA LYS A 79 -11.86 0.53 -17.89
C LYS A 79 -12.63 -0.63 -17.26
N PRO A 80 -12.02 -1.79 -17.00
CA PRO A 80 -12.70 -2.79 -16.21
C PRO A 80 -13.10 -2.22 -14.83
N ARG A 81 -14.23 -2.68 -14.27
CA ARG A 81 -14.57 -2.36 -12.88
C ARG A 81 -13.48 -2.91 -11.96
N ASP A 82 -12.96 -2.07 -11.09
CA ASP A 82 -11.86 -2.34 -10.14
C ASP A 82 -12.29 -3.25 -8.95
N TYR A 83 -12.97 -4.35 -9.23
CA TYR A 83 -13.36 -5.32 -8.20
C TYR A 83 -12.13 -5.99 -7.57
N ILE A 84 -11.13 -6.36 -8.37
CA ILE A 84 -9.88 -7.01 -7.90
C ILE A 84 -9.11 -6.09 -6.96
N ARG A 85 -8.92 -4.82 -7.34
CA ARG A 85 -8.21 -3.83 -6.51
C ARG A 85 -8.89 -3.63 -5.17
N ARG A 86 -10.22 -3.50 -5.15
CA ARG A 86 -11.00 -3.39 -3.90
C ARG A 86 -10.86 -4.63 -3.04
N ARG A 87 -10.74 -5.81 -3.65
CA ARG A 87 -10.52 -7.07 -2.96
C ARG A 87 -9.12 -7.13 -2.36
N ILE A 88 -8.08 -6.80 -3.12
CA ILE A 88 -6.70 -6.73 -2.63
C ILE A 88 -6.58 -5.72 -1.47
N ASN A 89 -7.17 -4.53 -1.60
CA ASN A 89 -7.22 -3.54 -0.52
C ASN A 89 -7.92 -4.07 0.74
N ARG A 90 -9.05 -4.77 0.59
CA ARG A 90 -9.76 -5.40 1.71
C ARG A 90 -8.90 -6.46 2.39
N LEU A 91 -8.17 -7.26 1.62
CA LEU A 91 -7.25 -8.25 2.16
C LEU A 91 -6.11 -7.59 2.92
N PHE A 92 -5.45 -6.58 2.35
CA PHE A 92 -4.44 -5.81 3.07
C PHE A 92 -4.98 -5.24 4.38
N LYS A 93 -6.14 -4.57 4.37
CA LYS A 93 -6.77 -4.04 5.59
C LYS A 93 -7.09 -5.12 6.63
N ARG A 94 -7.53 -6.31 6.21
CA ARG A 94 -7.74 -7.46 7.10
C ARG A 94 -6.42 -7.92 7.72
N THR A 95 -5.37 -8.02 6.92
CA THR A 95 -4.02 -8.40 7.39
C THR A 95 -3.46 -7.35 8.36
N GLU A 96 -3.54 -6.06 8.02
CA GLU A 96 -3.09 -4.95 8.89
C GLU A 96 -3.83 -4.93 10.23
N LYS A 97 -5.11 -5.29 10.25
CA LYS A 97 -5.89 -5.37 11.49
C LYS A 97 -5.41 -6.51 12.39
N LYS A 98 -4.97 -7.63 11.81
CA LYS A 98 -4.48 -8.79 12.56
C LYS A 98 -3.01 -8.62 12.98
N PHE A 99 -2.20 -7.99 12.13
CA PHE A 99 -0.75 -7.79 12.30
C PHE A 99 -0.38 -6.31 12.15
N PRO A 100 -0.70 -5.45 13.14
CA PRO A 100 -0.48 -4.00 13.03
C PRO A 100 0.98 -3.58 13.20
N MET A 101 1.84 -4.45 13.73
CA MET A 101 3.25 -4.13 14.02
C MET A 101 4.20 -4.44 12.85
N GLU A 102 3.70 -5.09 11.80
CA GLU A 102 4.52 -5.54 10.67
C GLU A 102 4.70 -4.41 9.65
N GLU A 103 5.81 -3.69 9.76
CA GLU A 103 6.13 -2.55 8.89
C GLU A 103 6.22 -2.94 7.41
N THR A 104 6.77 -4.13 7.13
CA THR A 104 6.95 -4.65 5.76
C THR A 104 5.62 -4.82 5.03
N LEU A 105 4.55 -5.19 5.75
CA LEU A 105 3.20 -5.31 5.22
C LEU A 105 2.65 -3.96 4.75
N HIS A 106 2.87 -2.91 5.53
CA HIS A 106 2.40 -1.57 5.19
C HIS A 106 3.16 -0.98 4.00
N LEU A 107 4.47 -1.21 3.95
CA LEU A 107 5.31 -0.78 2.83
C LEU A 107 4.92 -1.50 1.53
N THR A 108 4.63 -2.80 1.59
CA THR A 108 4.16 -3.57 0.42
C THR A 108 2.76 -3.14 -0.03
N HIS A 109 1.86 -2.83 0.91
CA HIS A 109 0.54 -2.29 0.62
C HIS A 109 0.62 -0.94 -0.12
N LEU A 110 1.48 -0.02 0.34
CA LEU A 110 1.70 1.27 -0.32
C LEU A 110 2.37 1.08 -1.69
N GLY A 111 3.39 0.22 -1.78
CA GLY A 111 4.09 -0.08 -3.03
C GLY A 111 3.18 -0.68 -4.11
N TYR A 112 2.19 -1.46 -3.72
CA TYR A 112 1.18 -2.01 -4.64
C TYR A 112 0.35 -0.90 -5.32
N PHE A 113 -0.14 0.08 -4.56
CA PHE A 113 -0.93 1.18 -5.13
C PHE A 113 -0.10 2.14 -5.98
N LEU A 114 1.16 2.37 -5.60
CA LEU A 114 2.09 3.14 -6.42
C LEU A 114 2.36 2.45 -7.75
N ALA A 115 2.55 1.13 -7.76
CA ALA A 115 2.77 0.36 -9.00
C ALA A 115 1.56 0.40 -9.96
N ILE A 116 0.35 0.58 -9.43
CA ILE A 116 -0.89 0.70 -10.21
C ILE A 116 -1.15 2.13 -10.67
N ALA A 117 -0.38 3.10 -10.19
CA ALA A 117 -0.57 4.54 -10.40
C ALA A 117 -1.94 5.05 -9.92
N ASP A 118 -2.49 4.44 -8.86
CA ASP A 118 -3.70 4.94 -8.18
C ASP A 118 -3.29 6.02 -7.16
N LYS A 119 -3.08 7.24 -7.68
CA LYS A 119 -2.60 8.39 -6.89
C LYS A 119 -3.49 8.68 -5.68
N GLU A 120 -4.81 8.63 -5.83
CA GLU A 120 -5.74 8.95 -4.75
C GLU A 120 -5.64 7.97 -3.58
N MET A 121 -5.59 6.67 -3.88
CA MET A 121 -5.50 5.63 -2.85
C MET A 121 -4.11 5.60 -2.21
N ALA A 122 -3.05 5.79 -3.00
CA ALA A 122 -1.69 5.89 -2.49
C ALA A 122 -1.54 7.06 -1.52
N CYS A 123 -2.04 8.26 -1.87
CA CYS A 123 -2.02 9.44 -0.99
C CYS A 123 -2.80 9.19 0.31
N LYS A 124 -4.03 8.64 0.21
CA LYS A 124 -4.84 8.33 1.40
C LYS A 124 -4.16 7.33 2.31
N LEU A 125 -3.47 6.32 1.77
CA LEU A 125 -2.72 5.37 2.58
C LEU A 125 -1.49 6.03 3.21
N ALA A 126 -0.69 6.77 2.43
CA ALA A 126 0.50 7.46 2.91
C ALA A 126 0.21 8.44 4.06
N LEU A 127 -0.95 9.12 4.06
CA LEU A 127 -1.36 10.01 5.15
C LEU A 127 -1.83 9.29 6.41
N ASN A 128 -2.35 8.07 6.27
CA ASN A 128 -2.92 7.30 7.39
C ASN A 128 -1.90 6.36 8.05
N LEU A 129 -0.92 5.85 7.29
CA LEU A 129 0.07 4.90 7.76
C LEU A 129 0.92 5.44 8.94
N PRO A 130 1.46 6.67 8.89
CA PRO A 130 2.27 7.20 9.99
C PRO A 130 1.50 7.45 11.29
N ARG A 131 0.17 7.58 11.20
CA ARG A 131 -0.69 7.67 12.41
C ARG A 131 -0.81 6.33 13.14
N LYS A 132 -0.71 5.22 12.40
CA LYS A 132 -0.81 3.87 12.97
C LYS A 132 0.52 3.39 13.54
N ILE A 133 1.62 3.69 12.84
CA ILE A 133 2.97 3.27 13.22
C ILE A 133 3.85 4.52 13.32
N ALA A 134 3.83 5.14 14.50
CA ALA A 134 4.61 6.35 14.75
C ALA A 134 6.12 6.06 14.97
N GLY A 135 6.49 4.81 15.30
CA GLY A 135 7.84 4.47 15.75
C GLY A 135 8.91 4.21 14.68
N SER A 136 8.54 4.04 13.40
CA SER A 136 9.48 3.62 12.36
C SER A 136 9.81 4.71 11.34
N SER A 137 11.06 5.19 11.37
CA SER A 137 11.61 6.16 10.38
C SER A 137 11.35 5.74 8.92
N LYS A 138 11.51 4.45 8.61
CA LYS A 138 11.37 3.91 7.25
C LYS A 138 9.97 4.13 6.66
N ILE A 139 8.94 4.01 7.49
CA ILE A 139 7.55 4.23 7.05
C ILE A 139 7.34 5.70 6.71
N TRP A 140 7.83 6.63 7.54
CA TRP A 140 7.70 8.06 7.29
C TRP A 140 8.39 8.47 5.98
N ILE A 141 9.62 8.00 5.77
CA ILE A 141 10.39 8.29 4.55
C ILE A 141 9.65 7.74 3.32
N ARG A 142 9.23 6.46 3.35
CA ARG A 142 8.53 5.88 2.19
C ARG A 142 7.18 6.55 1.92
N CYS A 143 6.45 6.97 2.95
CA CYS A 143 5.21 7.72 2.79
C CYS A 143 5.46 9.10 2.16
N ALA A 144 6.52 9.79 2.57
CA ALA A 144 6.90 11.09 2.00
C ALA A 144 7.33 10.95 0.52
N GLU A 145 8.10 9.92 0.18
CA GLU A 145 8.43 9.60 -1.21
C GLU A 145 7.20 9.26 -2.04
N ALA A 146 6.27 8.48 -1.49
CA ALA A 146 5.02 8.12 -2.16
C ALA A 146 4.16 9.35 -2.47
N LEU A 147 4.07 10.31 -1.53
CA LEU A 147 3.38 11.58 -1.73
C LEU A 147 4.06 12.43 -2.81
N ARG A 148 5.39 12.42 -2.86
CA ARG A 148 6.16 13.06 -3.93
C ARG A 148 5.87 12.44 -5.30
N GLU A 149 5.84 11.11 -5.39
CA GLU A 149 5.43 10.39 -6.62
C GLU A 149 3.99 10.73 -7.06
N CYS A 150 3.13 11.13 -6.12
CA CYS A 150 1.76 11.55 -6.38
C CYS A 150 1.60 13.05 -6.67
N GLU A 151 2.67 13.83 -6.74
CA GLU A 151 2.69 15.31 -6.92
C GLU A 151 2.14 16.12 -5.71
N GLU A 152 1.94 15.48 -4.56
CA GLU A 152 1.45 16.12 -3.33
C GLU A 152 2.62 16.54 -2.42
N ILE A 153 3.31 17.62 -2.83
CA ILE A 153 4.57 18.07 -2.21
C ILE A 153 4.34 18.68 -0.82
N GLU A 154 3.30 19.51 -0.66
CA GLU A 154 2.95 20.12 0.63
C GLU A 154 2.59 19.07 1.69
N ALA A 155 1.83 18.04 1.27
CA ALA A 155 1.50 16.91 2.12
C ALA A 155 2.77 16.15 2.55
N SER A 156 3.73 15.97 1.64
CA SER A 156 5.02 15.35 1.94
C SER A 156 5.83 16.17 2.96
N ARG A 157 5.93 17.49 2.77
CA ARG A 157 6.61 18.41 3.71
C ARG A 157 6.00 18.36 5.10
N THR A 158 4.68 18.51 5.21
CA THR A 158 3.99 18.48 6.51
C THR A 158 4.13 17.12 7.21
N LEU A 159 4.20 16.03 6.45
CA LEU A 159 4.43 14.68 6.97
C LEU A 159 5.83 14.53 7.55
N LEU A 160 6.86 15.03 6.87
CA LEU A 160 8.24 14.99 7.35
C LEU A 160 8.49 15.94 8.52
N GLN A 161 7.89 17.14 8.52
CA GLN A 161 7.93 18.04 9.68
C GLN A 161 7.33 17.37 10.93
N ARG A 162 6.28 16.56 10.77
CA ARG A 162 5.74 15.74 11.87
C ARG A 162 6.68 14.60 12.24
N ALA A 163 7.30 13.94 11.27
CA ALA A 163 8.28 12.88 11.50
C ALA A 163 9.45 13.37 12.38
N LEU A 164 9.99 14.56 12.09
CA LEU A 164 11.09 15.17 12.87
C LEU A 164 10.73 15.41 14.35
N ARG A 165 9.45 15.57 14.67
CA ARG A 165 8.97 15.74 16.06
C ARG A 165 8.76 14.42 16.79
N LEU A 166 8.45 13.34 16.07
CA LEU A 166 7.98 12.07 16.64
C LEU A 166 9.03 10.95 16.62
N VAL A 167 9.97 10.98 15.67
CA VAL A 167 10.89 9.88 15.40
C VAL A 167 12.34 10.28 15.74
N THR A 168 12.95 9.51 16.63
CA THR A 168 14.29 9.77 17.19
C THR A 168 15.38 8.85 16.62
N PRO A 169 15.41 8.57 15.31
CA PRO A 169 16.68 8.72 14.59
C PRO A 169 16.60 9.78 13.48
N GLN A 170 17.32 10.89 13.70
CA GLN A 170 17.12 12.15 12.97
C GLN A 170 17.80 12.20 11.60
N LYS A 171 18.89 11.45 11.37
CA LYS A 171 19.74 11.64 10.20
C LYS A 171 19.06 11.32 8.87
N GLU A 172 18.41 10.15 8.77
CA GLU A 172 17.78 9.69 7.53
C GLU A 172 16.55 10.54 7.16
N VAL A 173 15.75 10.93 8.17
CA VAL A 173 14.58 11.78 7.98
C VAL A 173 14.99 13.19 7.54
N ILE A 174 16.06 13.75 8.13
CA ILE A 174 16.59 15.06 7.72
C ILE A 174 17.14 14.98 6.28
N GLN A 175 17.85 13.92 5.90
CA GLN A 175 18.32 13.73 4.52
C GLN A 175 17.17 13.64 3.52
N ALA A 176 16.11 12.90 3.85
CA ALA A 176 14.92 12.82 3.02
C ALA A 176 14.24 14.19 2.87
N PHE A 177 14.15 14.96 3.96
CA PHE A 177 13.60 16.31 3.94
C PHE A 177 14.43 17.26 3.07
N ILE A 178 15.75 17.25 3.22
CA ILE A 178 16.66 18.05 2.38
C ILE A 178 16.46 17.70 0.90
N SER A 179 16.35 16.41 0.55
CA SER A 179 16.16 16.00 -0.85
C SER A 179 14.85 16.50 -1.47
N ILE A 180 13.81 16.68 -0.65
CA ILE A 180 12.52 17.21 -1.09
C ILE A 180 12.59 18.71 -1.27
N GLU A 181 13.19 19.43 -0.33
CA GLU A 181 13.37 20.89 -0.44
C GLU A 181 14.34 21.29 -1.56
N GLU A 182 15.39 20.50 -1.82
CA GLU A 182 16.29 20.72 -2.98
C GLU A 182 15.56 20.53 -4.32
N SER A 183 14.50 19.72 -4.36
CA SER A 183 13.69 19.50 -5.57
C SER A 183 12.65 20.59 -5.80
N PHE A 184 12.17 21.23 -4.72
CA PHE A 184 11.13 22.25 -4.76
C PHE A 184 11.49 23.40 -3.80
N PRO A 185 12.31 24.36 -4.27
CA PRO A 185 12.71 25.48 -3.45
C PRO A 185 11.55 26.45 -3.24
N ASP A 186 11.24 26.73 -1.97
CA ASP A 186 10.40 27.85 -1.53
C ASP A 186 11.31 29.02 -1.10
N GLU A 187 10.77 30.23 -0.91
CA GLU A 187 11.58 31.42 -0.54
C GLU A 187 12.43 31.22 0.75
N ASP A 188 11.98 30.36 1.68
CA ASP A 188 12.68 30.07 2.94
C ASP A 188 13.48 28.76 2.93
N SER A 189 13.45 27.98 1.85
CA SER A 189 14.01 26.62 1.82
C SER A 189 15.54 26.63 1.99
N GLU A 190 16.23 27.65 1.47
CA GLU A 190 17.70 27.76 1.56
C GLU A 190 18.18 27.95 3.01
N GLN A 191 17.48 28.78 3.78
CA GLN A 191 17.79 29.01 5.19
C GLN A 191 17.54 27.73 6.00
N LEU A 192 16.42 27.04 5.73
CA LEU A 192 16.05 25.81 6.41
C LEU A 192 17.01 24.65 6.10
N ILE A 193 17.43 24.52 4.83
CA ILE A 193 18.44 23.54 4.41
C ILE A 193 19.78 23.80 5.10
N SER A 194 20.22 25.06 5.21
CA SER A 194 21.47 25.39 5.90
C SER A 194 21.43 25.05 7.39
N LEU A 195 20.32 25.33 8.07
CA LEU A 195 20.12 25.00 9.49
C LEU A 195 20.12 23.48 9.72
N LEU A 196 19.44 22.72 8.87
CA LEU A 196 19.38 21.26 8.96
C LEU A 196 20.73 20.60 8.65
N LYS A 197 21.49 21.12 7.67
CA LYS A 197 22.86 20.67 7.37
C LYS A 197 23.80 20.95 8.55
N ASN A 198 23.65 22.08 9.23
CA ASN A 198 24.41 22.41 10.45
C ASN A 198 24.05 21.51 11.64
N GLN A 199 22.77 21.16 11.81
CA GLN A 199 22.34 20.19 12.83
C GLN A 199 22.92 18.79 12.58
N LEU A 200 22.98 18.36 11.31
CA LEU A 200 23.62 17.09 10.94
C LEU A 200 25.13 17.07 11.21
N SER A 201 25.84 18.18 10.96
CA SER A 201 27.29 18.26 11.25
C SER A 201 27.59 18.28 12.75
N GLN A 202 26.75 18.94 13.56
CA GLN A 202 26.87 18.97 15.02
C GLN A 202 26.56 17.61 15.66
N ALA A 203 25.56 16.88 15.14
CA ALA A 203 25.24 15.53 15.61
C ALA A 203 26.33 14.50 15.27
N ALA A 204 27.17 14.75 14.26
CA ALA A 204 28.32 13.90 13.91
C ALA A 204 29.60 14.20 14.71
N THR A 205 29.62 15.30 15.49
CA THR A 205 30.76 15.73 16.30
C THR A 205 30.57 15.56 17.80
N ALA A 206 29.41 15.08 18.26
CA ALA A 206 29.20 14.69 19.65
C ALA A 206 29.80 13.28 19.89
N PRO A 207 30.67 13.11 20.91
CA PRO A 207 31.35 11.84 21.20
C PRO A 207 30.40 10.75 21.72
#